data_AF-A0A2G8HRC8-F1
#
_entry.id   AF-A0A2G8HRC8-F1
#
_cell.length_a   1.000
_cell.length_b   1.000
_cell.length_c   1.000
_cell.angle_alpha   90.00
_cell.angle_beta   90.00
_cell.angle_gamma   90.00
#
_symmetry.space_group_name_H-M   'P 1'
#
loop_
_entity.id
_entity.type
_entity.pdbx_description
1 polymer ?
#
loop_
_entity_poly.entity_id
_entity_poly.type
_entity_poly.pdbx_seq_one_letter_code
_entity_poly.pdbx_strand_id
1 'polypeptide(L)'
;MSLLKKSICTLALLNTMSASVLASDSTISRVSALDRMMTTINPNVEIDAPIFKNTDEAKKKYGSKFIKVLLQEAHKKASFLLEEGNIKAYNAFMTLALTVPLQEGLYLHVREINDSKGLCNDHANSGNLIFAYTQEKLDEKYTADELAEKKLSSTNYKHFNQYFKTGENPFFPDCKDVKDSQVIRQIIRGGDGTDLGAMQLSIRWHAENYLAKDGHKSLRKTFAYGLNYLMQGFKPLIYNFKSTSKVWEERVKCLRKLEKWHVFASKRTYTIDYKSVVRGTWAGKYNSGNLNKTCRFADSSSPYKGHDEGFLKNLDKVLDIENLDKIGVFDSTSFELDEASRGAYEQVISNFKNEENNRDKIEEILN
;
A
#
# COMPACT_ATOMS: atom_id res chain seq x y z
N MET A 1 -53.31 -21.30 61.74
CA MET A 1 -52.96 -19.89 62.01
C MET A 1 -51.53 -19.65 61.56
N SER A 2 -51.35 -18.57 60.78
CA SER A 2 -50.10 -17.88 60.40
C SER A 2 -49.00 -18.70 59.68
N LEU A 3 -48.78 -18.61 58.36
CA LEU A 3 -48.31 -17.48 57.51
C LEU A 3 -46.89 -16.98 57.80
N LEU A 4 -46.16 -16.79 56.68
CA LEU A 4 -44.97 -15.94 56.40
C LEU A 4 -43.60 -16.63 56.52
N LYS A 5 -42.64 -16.53 55.58
CA LYS A 5 -42.56 -15.93 54.23
C LYS A 5 -41.19 -16.29 53.60
N LYS A 6 -41.20 -16.64 52.30
CA LYS A 6 -40.27 -16.25 51.19
C LYS A 6 -38.78 -16.69 51.27
N SER A 7 -38.27 -17.54 50.35
CA SER A 7 -37.85 -17.29 48.93
C SER A 7 -36.31 -17.42 48.85
N ILE A 8 -35.59 -17.86 47.81
CA ILE A 8 -35.77 -18.30 46.42
C ILE A 8 -34.39 -18.88 45.94
N CYS A 9 -34.39 -19.76 44.92
CA CYS A 9 -33.27 -20.19 44.04
C CYS A 9 -32.12 -20.98 44.71
N THR A 10 -31.55 -22.05 44.14
CA THR A 10 -30.91 -22.25 42.81
C THR A 10 -30.59 -23.78 42.76
N LEU A 11 -30.50 -24.55 41.69
CA LEU A 11 -29.58 -24.47 40.55
C LEU A 11 -29.92 -25.66 39.63
N ALA A 12 -30.30 -25.42 38.38
CA ALA A 12 -30.36 -26.46 37.35
C ALA A 12 -28.96 -26.60 36.75
N LEU A 13 -28.33 -27.75 36.97
CA LEU A 13 -27.07 -28.15 36.32
C LEU A 13 -27.36 -28.52 34.86
N LEU A 14 -27.20 -27.55 33.96
CA LEU A 14 -27.04 -27.78 32.53
C LEU A 14 -25.58 -28.17 32.28
N ASN A 15 -25.36 -29.44 31.93
CA ASN A 15 -24.13 -29.92 31.32
C ASN A 15 -23.94 -29.21 29.98
N THR A 16 -23.23 -28.09 29.99
CA THR A 16 -22.62 -27.54 28.78
C THR A 16 -21.50 -28.47 28.34
N MET A 17 -21.68 -29.11 27.18
CA MET A 17 -20.61 -29.78 26.47
C MET A 17 -19.51 -28.75 26.18
N SER A 18 -18.39 -28.91 26.85
CA SER A 18 -17.14 -28.23 26.55
C SER A 18 -16.65 -28.75 25.19
N ALA A 19 -17.14 -28.16 24.11
CA ALA A 19 -16.43 -28.21 22.83
C ALA A 19 -15.16 -27.37 22.99
N SER A 20 -14.13 -27.98 23.58
CA SER A 20 -12.76 -27.49 23.49
C SER A 20 -12.38 -27.53 22.02
N VAL A 21 -12.64 -26.42 21.33
CA VAL A 21 -11.96 -26.07 20.09
C VAL A 21 -10.48 -26.06 20.45
N LEU A 22 -9.77 -27.13 20.10
CA LEU A 22 -8.33 -27.10 19.93
C LEU A 22 -8.07 -26.05 18.86
N ALA A 23 -7.90 -24.80 19.28
CA ALA A 23 -7.24 -23.81 18.45
C ALA A 23 -5.86 -24.41 18.19
N SER A 24 -5.66 -24.90 16.97
CA SER A 24 -4.33 -25.26 16.50
C SER A 24 -3.46 -24.03 16.73
N ASP A 25 -2.56 -24.14 17.69
CA ASP A 25 -1.56 -23.13 18.02
C ASP A 25 -0.53 -23.12 16.88
N SER A 26 -0.98 -22.73 15.69
CA SER A 26 -0.15 -22.71 14.49
C SER A 26 0.75 -21.50 14.63
N THR A 27 1.98 -21.73 15.06
CA THR A 27 2.99 -20.69 15.20
C THR A 27 3.11 -19.94 13.87
N ILE A 28 2.77 -18.64 13.85
CA ILE A 28 2.86 -17.84 12.61
C ILE A 28 4.35 -17.64 12.31
N SER A 29 4.83 -18.26 11.23
CA SER A 29 6.26 -18.23 10.87
C SER A 29 6.76 -16.81 10.63
N ARG A 30 7.89 -16.43 11.25
CA ARG A 30 8.46 -15.08 11.12
C ARG A 30 9.08 -14.86 9.75
N VAL A 31 8.80 -13.71 9.14
CA VAL A 31 9.51 -13.22 7.95
C VAL A 31 10.44 -12.07 8.36
N SER A 32 11.72 -12.37 8.59
CA SER A 32 12.70 -11.41 9.11
C SER A 32 12.91 -10.21 8.20
N ALA A 33 12.80 -10.39 6.88
CA ALA A 33 12.94 -9.32 5.88
C ALA A 33 11.94 -8.18 6.10
N LEU A 34 10.77 -8.47 6.68
CA LEU A 34 9.72 -7.47 6.93
C LEU A 34 9.93 -6.67 8.22
N ASP A 35 10.73 -7.15 9.17
CA ASP A 35 10.83 -6.54 10.51
C ASP A 35 11.35 -5.09 10.45
N ARG A 36 12.21 -4.80 9.46
CA ARG A 36 12.76 -3.46 9.22
C ARG A 36 11.80 -2.51 8.51
N MET A 37 10.58 -2.94 8.19
CA MET A 37 9.57 -2.15 7.48
C MET A 37 8.23 -2.20 8.19
N MET A 38 8.19 -2.59 9.46
CA MET A 38 6.97 -2.82 10.22
C MET A 38 6.99 -1.98 11.50
N THR A 39 5.82 -1.49 11.91
CA THR A 39 5.61 -0.80 13.20
C THR A 39 4.43 -1.46 13.91
N THR A 40 4.58 -1.70 15.21
CA THR A 40 3.56 -2.39 16.01
C THR A 40 2.35 -1.51 16.24
N ILE A 41 1.16 -2.09 16.02
CA ILE A 41 -0.15 -1.48 16.22
C ILE A 41 -0.66 -1.87 17.61
N ASN A 42 -1.34 -0.94 18.27
CA ASN A 42 -1.99 -1.21 19.54
C ASN A 42 -3.09 -2.28 19.37
N PRO A 43 -3.11 -3.35 20.19
CA PRO A 43 -4.07 -4.44 20.05
C PRO A 43 -5.54 -4.00 20.21
N ASN A 44 -5.79 -2.89 20.89
CA ASN A 44 -7.13 -2.35 21.11
C ASN A 44 -7.65 -1.53 19.91
N VAL A 45 -6.83 -1.29 18.89
CA VAL A 45 -7.25 -0.56 17.69
C VAL A 45 -7.92 -1.50 16.70
N GLU A 46 -9.10 -1.11 16.25
CA GLU A 46 -9.80 -1.77 15.15
C GLU A 46 -9.13 -1.47 13.80
N ILE A 47 -8.92 -2.53 13.02
CA ILE A 47 -8.32 -2.49 11.68
C ILE A 47 -9.30 -3.10 10.69
N ASP A 48 -9.70 -2.33 9.69
CA ASP A 48 -10.54 -2.75 8.57
C ASP A 48 -9.65 -3.17 7.37
N ALA A 49 -8.92 -4.26 7.55
CA ALA A 49 -8.04 -4.81 6.52
C ALA A 49 -7.91 -6.33 6.63
N PRO A 50 -7.70 -7.05 5.51
CA PRO A 50 -7.23 -8.42 5.60
C PRO A 50 -5.87 -8.44 6.34
N ILE A 51 -5.69 -9.42 7.21
CA ILE A 51 -4.48 -9.57 8.03
C ILE A 51 -3.58 -10.62 7.39
N PHE A 52 -2.35 -10.23 7.02
CA PHE A 52 -1.37 -11.17 6.50
C PHE A 52 -0.86 -12.08 7.63
N LYS A 53 -0.92 -13.39 7.41
CA LYS A 53 -0.27 -14.41 8.24
C LYS A 53 0.59 -15.29 7.35
N ASN A 54 1.78 -15.64 7.81
CA ASN A 54 2.75 -16.39 7.01
C ASN A 54 2.48 -17.90 7.02
N THR A 55 1.31 -18.29 6.52
CA THR A 55 0.94 -19.67 6.17
C THR A 55 0.30 -19.65 4.79
N ASP A 56 0.48 -20.69 3.98
CA ASP A 56 0.07 -20.66 2.58
C ASP A 56 -1.44 -20.41 2.40
N GLU A 57 -2.28 -21.04 3.23
CA GLU A 57 -3.74 -20.83 3.22
C GLU A 57 -4.12 -19.38 3.57
N ALA A 58 -3.52 -18.82 4.63
CA ALA A 58 -3.83 -17.46 5.06
C ALA A 58 -3.30 -16.41 4.06
N LYS A 59 -2.14 -16.66 3.46
CA LYS A 59 -1.57 -15.87 2.37
C LYS A 59 -2.50 -15.79 1.18
N LYS A 60 -3.04 -16.93 0.74
CA LYS A 60 -3.97 -16.98 -0.41
C LYS A 60 -5.24 -16.18 -0.13
N LYS A 61 -5.83 -16.35 1.06
CA LYS A 61 -7.02 -15.58 1.47
C LYS A 61 -6.73 -14.08 1.58
N TYR A 62 -5.61 -13.72 2.18
CA TYR A 62 -5.15 -12.33 2.29
C TYR A 62 -4.95 -11.71 0.90
N GLY A 63 -4.17 -12.36 0.05
CA GLY A 63 -3.80 -11.90 -1.29
C GLY A 63 -5.00 -11.68 -2.18
N SER A 64 -5.92 -12.65 -2.20
CA SER A 64 -7.16 -12.56 -2.96
C SER A 64 -8.03 -11.40 -2.52
N LYS A 65 -8.20 -11.21 -1.20
CA LYS A 65 -8.93 -10.05 -0.67
C LYS A 65 -8.24 -8.73 -0.99
N PHE A 66 -6.91 -8.68 -0.88
CA PHE A 66 -6.11 -7.49 -1.18
C PHE A 66 -6.29 -7.06 -2.64
N ILE A 67 -6.10 -7.99 -3.58
CA ILE A 67 -6.23 -7.75 -5.02
C ILE A 67 -7.68 -7.42 -5.39
N LYS A 68 -8.68 -8.13 -4.83
CA LYS A 68 -10.08 -7.81 -5.06
C LYS A 68 -10.41 -6.37 -4.67
N VAL A 69 -10.02 -5.93 -3.46
CA VAL A 69 -10.29 -4.56 -3.01
C VAL A 69 -9.53 -3.54 -3.87
N LEU A 70 -8.28 -3.83 -4.24
CA LEU A 70 -7.47 -2.96 -5.10
C LEU A 70 -8.12 -2.75 -6.48
N LEU A 71 -8.53 -3.83 -7.14
CA LEU A 71 -9.15 -3.78 -8.46
C LEU A 71 -10.52 -3.09 -8.42
N GLN A 72 -11.31 -3.33 -7.37
CA GLN A 72 -12.57 -2.61 -7.16
C GLN A 72 -12.38 -1.10 -7.04
N GLU A 73 -11.43 -0.65 -6.19
CA GLU A 73 -11.18 0.79 -6.01
C GLU A 73 -10.51 1.42 -7.25
N ALA A 74 -9.66 0.67 -7.94
CA ALA A 74 -9.04 1.13 -9.19
C ALA A 74 -10.07 1.30 -10.31
N HIS A 75 -10.97 0.33 -10.46
CA HIS A 75 -12.07 0.40 -11.41
C HIS A 75 -12.98 1.59 -11.12
N LYS A 76 -13.44 1.77 -9.87
CA LYS A 76 -14.25 2.95 -9.47
C LYS A 76 -13.57 4.26 -9.83
N LYS A 77 -12.24 4.32 -9.77
CA LYS A 77 -11.49 5.54 -10.10
C LYS A 77 -11.33 5.75 -11.60
N ALA A 78 -11.27 4.69 -12.39
CA ALA A 78 -10.95 4.71 -13.80
C ALA A 78 -12.16 4.45 -14.73
N SER A 79 -13.33 4.08 -14.21
CA SER A 79 -14.51 3.70 -15.02
C SER A 79 -14.89 4.76 -16.05
N PHE A 80 -14.74 6.04 -15.71
CA PHE A 80 -14.99 7.15 -16.65
C PHE A 80 -14.14 7.06 -17.93
N LEU A 81 -12.95 6.48 -17.88
CA LEU A 81 -12.11 6.26 -19.06
C LEU A 81 -12.74 5.23 -20.02
N LEU A 82 -13.47 4.24 -19.49
CA LEU A 82 -14.25 3.31 -20.31
C LEU A 82 -15.46 4.01 -20.92
N GLU A 83 -16.16 4.82 -20.12
CA GLU A 83 -17.33 5.61 -20.58
C GLU A 83 -16.95 6.56 -21.73
N GLU A 84 -15.73 7.11 -21.71
CA GLU A 84 -15.17 7.93 -22.78
C GLU A 84 -14.59 7.12 -23.96
N GLY A 85 -14.61 5.78 -23.91
CA GLY A 85 -14.03 4.91 -24.92
C GLY A 85 -12.49 4.85 -24.91
N ASN A 86 -11.84 5.39 -23.89
CA ASN A 86 -10.38 5.38 -23.72
C ASN A 86 -9.88 4.12 -23.00
N ILE A 87 -10.12 2.97 -23.64
CA ILE A 87 -9.78 1.63 -23.12
C ILE A 87 -8.30 1.52 -22.77
N LYS A 88 -7.40 2.05 -23.61
CA LYS A 88 -5.96 2.00 -23.38
C LYS A 88 -5.57 2.72 -22.09
N ALA A 89 -6.15 3.91 -21.83
CA ALA A 89 -5.90 4.63 -20.58
C ALA A 89 -6.48 3.92 -19.36
N TYR A 90 -7.67 3.31 -19.49
CA TYR A 90 -8.25 2.48 -18.44
C TYR A 90 -7.30 1.34 -18.05
N ASN A 91 -6.90 0.50 -19.01
CA ASN A 91 -6.02 -0.65 -18.75
C ASN A 91 -4.65 -0.21 -18.20
N ALA A 92 -4.12 0.91 -18.68
CA ALA A 92 -2.89 1.49 -18.16
C ALA A 92 -3.02 1.95 -16.70
N PHE A 93 -4.14 2.58 -16.34
CA PHE A 93 -4.39 2.95 -14.94
C PHE A 93 -4.59 1.71 -14.05
N MET A 94 -5.29 0.69 -14.52
CA MET A 94 -5.45 -0.57 -13.79
C MET A 94 -4.09 -1.26 -13.57
N THR A 95 -3.23 -1.30 -14.60
CA THR A 95 -1.85 -1.83 -14.49
C THR A 95 -1.00 -1.02 -13.51
N LEU A 96 -1.13 0.32 -13.53
CA LEU A 96 -0.47 1.20 -12.56
C LEU A 96 -0.95 0.91 -11.13
N ALA A 97 -2.25 0.70 -10.95
CA ALA A 97 -2.86 0.38 -9.66
C ALA A 97 -2.34 -0.95 -9.10
N LEU A 98 -2.04 -1.94 -9.94
CA LEU A 98 -1.40 -3.18 -9.52
C LEU A 98 0.09 -2.97 -9.20
N THR A 99 0.78 -2.14 -9.98
CA THR A 99 2.23 -1.95 -9.84
C THR A 99 2.64 -1.17 -8.59
N VAL A 100 1.93 -0.08 -8.27
CA VAL A 100 2.33 0.82 -7.18
C VAL A 100 2.30 0.15 -5.81
N PRO A 101 1.25 -0.59 -5.39
CA PRO A 101 1.26 -1.30 -4.13
C PRO A 101 2.33 -2.40 -4.03
N LEU A 102 2.74 -3.00 -5.15
CA LEU A 102 3.87 -3.94 -5.16
C LEU A 102 5.20 -3.22 -4.95
N GLN A 103 5.39 -2.08 -5.64
CA GLN A 103 6.59 -1.26 -5.50
C GLN A 103 6.74 -0.68 -4.10
N GLU A 104 5.67 -0.08 -3.60
CA GLU A 104 5.69 0.75 -2.41
C GLU A 104 5.43 -0.11 -1.16
N GLY A 105 4.34 -0.87 -1.17
CA GLY A 105 3.87 -1.62 -0.01
C GLY A 105 4.19 -3.11 -0.03
N LEU A 106 4.90 -3.63 -1.04
CA LEU A 106 5.18 -5.07 -1.19
C LEU A 106 3.90 -5.95 -1.17
N TYR A 107 2.76 -5.40 -1.59
CA TYR A 107 1.42 -5.98 -1.40
C TYR A 107 1.05 -6.32 0.05
N LEU A 108 1.64 -5.62 1.01
CA LEU A 108 1.35 -5.74 2.43
C LEU A 108 0.66 -4.47 2.94
N HIS A 109 -0.27 -4.65 3.88
CA HIS A 109 -0.81 -3.54 4.65
C HIS A 109 -0.58 -3.77 6.13
N VAL A 110 -1.18 -4.83 6.67
CA VAL A 110 -1.02 -5.24 8.08
C VAL A 110 -0.69 -6.73 8.12
N ARG A 111 0.28 -7.09 8.96
CA ARG A 111 0.60 -8.47 9.30
C ARG A 111 0.26 -8.78 10.75
N GLU A 112 0.03 -10.05 11.03
CA GLU A 112 -0.01 -10.61 12.37
C GLU A 112 1.12 -11.65 12.52
N ILE A 113 1.74 -11.67 13.69
CA ILE A 113 2.88 -12.54 13.98
C ILE A 113 2.92 -12.86 15.48
N ASN A 114 3.44 -14.03 15.83
CA ASN A 114 3.69 -14.38 17.22
C ASN A 114 4.89 -13.58 17.73
N ASP A 115 4.72 -12.90 18.87
CA ASP A 115 5.76 -12.06 19.47
C ASP A 115 6.77 -12.89 20.25
N SER A 116 7.49 -13.75 19.54
CA SER A 116 8.45 -14.67 20.15
C SER A 116 9.68 -13.97 20.77
N LYS A 117 9.91 -12.66 20.52
CA LYS A 117 11.18 -11.97 20.85
C LYS A 117 11.08 -10.45 21.14
N GLY A 118 9.91 -9.88 21.41
CA GLY A 118 9.78 -8.43 21.58
C GLY A 118 9.99 -7.68 20.26
N LEU A 119 9.20 -8.04 19.23
CA LEU A 119 9.25 -7.44 17.90
C LEU A 119 8.73 -6.01 17.86
N CYS A 120 8.05 -5.56 18.92
CA CYS A 120 7.81 -4.14 19.11
C CYS A 120 9.14 -3.41 19.28
N ASN A 121 9.36 -2.38 18.47
CA ASN A 121 10.58 -1.60 18.47
C ASN A 121 10.27 -0.16 18.89
N ASP A 122 10.70 0.24 20.09
CA ASP A 122 10.45 1.59 20.61
C ASP A 122 11.02 2.68 19.68
N HIS A 123 12.12 2.42 18.96
CA HIS A 123 12.66 3.36 17.99
C HIS A 123 11.68 3.64 16.84
N ALA A 124 10.94 2.64 16.37
CA ALA A 124 9.91 2.81 15.36
C ALA A 124 8.62 3.37 15.96
N ASN A 125 8.16 2.78 17.06
CA ASN A 125 6.89 3.10 17.72
C ASN A 125 6.87 4.49 18.40
N SER A 126 8.03 5.08 18.68
CA SER A 126 8.17 6.45 19.21
C SER A 126 8.34 7.53 18.15
N GLY A 127 8.47 7.15 16.86
CA GLY A 127 8.72 8.10 15.77
C GLY A 127 10.18 8.56 15.65
N ASN A 128 11.13 7.90 16.34
CA ASN A 128 12.55 8.23 16.23
C ASN A 128 13.13 7.94 14.84
N LEU A 129 12.53 7.01 14.08
CA LEU A 129 12.91 6.72 12.69
C LEU A 129 12.94 7.95 11.78
N ILE A 130 12.14 8.97 12.09
CA ILE A 130 12.08 10.24 11.35
C ILE A 130 13.43 10.99 11.40
N PHE A 131 14.24 10.75 12.42
CA PHE A 131 15.48 11.48 12.68
C PHE A 131 16.75 10.66 12.37
N ALA A 132 16.69 9.34 12.53
CA ALA A 132 17.74 8.40 12.19
C ALA A 132 17.16 7.00 11.97
N TYR A 133 17.78 6.18 11.11
CA TYR A 133 17.27 4.85 10.75
C TYR A 133 17.45 3.79 11.86
N THR A 134 18.39 3.99 12.77
CA THR A 134 18.65 3.12 13.92
C THR A 134 18.81 3.94 15.18
N GLN A 135 18.62 3.30 16.34
CA GLN A 135 18.83 3.94 17.64
C GLN A 135 20.29 4.39 17.81
N GLU A 136 21.26 3.55 17.43
CA GLU A 136 22.69 3.90 17.44
C GLU A 136 22.98 5.19 16.65
N LYS A 137 22.41 5.32 15.43
CA LYS A 137 22.58 6.53 14.62
C LYS A 137 21.84 7.75 15.16
N LEU A 138 20.82 7.54 15.99
CA LEU A 138 20.16 8.63 16.69
C LEU A 138 21.05 9.15 17.82
N ASP A 139 21.60 8.24 18.62
CA ASP A 139 22.43 8.53 19.79
C ASP A 139 23.79 9.13 19.39
N GLU A 140 24.35 8.71 18.25
CA GLU A 140 25.54 9.34 17.65
C GLU A 140 25.27 10.79 17.20
N LYS A 141 24.04 11.12 16.81
CA LYS A 141 23.70 12.36 16.11
C LYS A 141 23.13 13.43 17.03
N TYR A 142 22.48 13.04 18.11
CA TYR A 142 21.78 13.94 19.02
C TYR A 142 21.95 13.51 20.47
N THR A 143 22.23 14.48 21.33
CA THR A 143 21.93 14.34 22.77
C THR A 143 20.41 14.28 22.99
N ALA A 144 19.99 13.85 24.20
CA ALA A 144 18.58 13.77 24.54
C ALA A 144 17.84 15.13 24.43
N ASP A 145 18.49 16.21 24.88
CA ASP A 145 17.92 17.57 24.84
C ASP A 145 17.82 18.09 23.40
N GLU A 146 18.87 17.87 22.59
CA GLU A 146 18.84 18.23 21.17
C GLU A 146 17.74 17.47 20.42
N LEU A 147 17.57 16.17 20.69
CA LEU A 147 16.51 15.37 20.08
C LEU A 147 15.13 15.90 20.48
N ALA A 148 14.93 16.27 21.75
CA ALA A 148 13.68 16.85 22.22
C ALA A 148 13.36 18.17 21.48
N GLU A 149 14.36 19.05 21.29
CA GLU A 149 14.19 20.29 20.52
C GLU A 149 13.88 20.01 19.03
N LYS A 150 14.56 19.02 18.42
CA LYS A 150 14.27 18.59 17.05
C LYS A 150 12.86 18.03 16.90
N LYS A 151 12.38 17.27 17.88
CA LYS A 151 10.99 16.77 17.92
C LYS A 151 9.98 17.91 17.99
N LEU A 152 10.25 18.93 18.82
CA LEU A 152 9.38 20.11 18.94
C LEU A 152 9.34 20.98 17.69
N SER A 153 10.40 20.99 16.88
CA SER A 153 10.46 21.78 15.63
C SER A 153 10.03 21.00 14.39
N SER A 154 10.08 19.66 14.42
CA SER A 154 9.76 18.79 13.27
C SER A 154 8.26 18.68 13.00
N THR A 155 7.81 19.19 11.84
CA THR A 155 6.42 19.03 11.37
C THR A 155 6.03 17.56 11.22
N ASN A 156 6.91 16.72 10.68
CA ASN A 156 6.65 15.29 10.51
C ASN A 156 6.42 14.60 11.86
N TYR A 157 7.24 14.93 12.86
CA TYR A 157 7.08 14.37 14.20
C TYR A 157 5.81 14.88 14.88
N LYS A 158 5.45 16.16 14.69
CA LYS A 158 4.16 16.69 15.18
C LYS A 158 2.98 15.90 14.62
N HIS A 159 2.95 15.67 13.30
CA HIS A 159 1.91 14.83 12.69
C HIS A 159 1.95 13.40 13.24
N PHE A 160 3.13 12.78 13.32
CA PHE A 160 3.27 11.44 13.89
C PHE A 160 2.68 11.36 15.29
N ASN A 161 3.08 12.28 16.17
CA ASN A 161 2.62 12.32 17.55
C ASN A 161 1.11 12.54 17.61
N GLN A 162 0.60 13.55 16.90
CA GLN A 162 -0.83 13.88 16.86
C GLN A 162 -1.69 12.69 16.46
N TYR A 163 -1.36 11.99 15.36
CA TYR A 163 -2.24 10.97 14.79
C TYR A 163 -1.98 9.55 15.32
N PHE A 164 -0.82 9.27 15.92
CA PHE A 164 -0.48 7.90 16.33
C PHE A 164 -0.15 7.73 17.81
N LYS A 165 0.19 8.80 18.54
CA LYS A 165 0.62 8.71 19.95
C LYS A 165 -0.34 9.37 20.93
N THR A 166 -1.37 10.06 20.46
CA THR A 166 -2.39 10.66 21.34
C THR A 166 -3.62 9.75 21.50
N GLY A 167 -4.43 10.03 22.53
CA GLY A 167 -5.65 9.29 22.85
C GLY A 167 -5.44 8.18 23.89
N GLU A 168 -6.55 7.58 24.34
CA GLU A 168 -6.54 6.48 25.32
C GLU A 168 -5.91 5.20 24.74
N ASN A 169 -6.17 4.93 23.47
CA ASN A 169 -5.59 3.81 22.73
C ASN A 169 -4.78 4.35 21.54
N PRO A 170 -3.55 4.84 21.76
CA PRO A 170 -2.72 5.37 20.69
C PRO A 170 -2.47 4.28 19.64
N PHE A 171 -2.47 4.66 18.35
CA PHE A 171 -2.29 3.71 17.24
C PHE A 171 -0.95 2.95 17.34
N PHE A 172 0.12 3.67 17.69
CA PHE A 172 1.42 3.09 17.99
C PHE A 172 1.61 3.09 19.52
N PRO A 173 1.52 1.93 20.19
CA PRO A 173 1.69 1.83 21.64
C PRO A 173 3.17 2.00 22.01
N ASP A 174 3.44 2.25 23.28
CA ASP A 174 4.78 2.05 23.83
C ASP A 174 5.03 0.55 23.96
N CYS A 175 6.24 0.06 23.67
CA CYS A 175 6.45 -1.39 23.57
C CYS A 175 6.31 -2.11 24.91
N LYS A 176 6.53 -1.41 26.03
CA LYS A 176 6.28 -1.92 27.39
C LYS A 176 4.81 -2.32 27.62
N ASP A 177 3.86 -1.70 26.92
CA ASP A 177 2.41 -1.92 27.12
C ASP A 177 1.91 -3.14 26.34
N VAL A 178 2.71 -3.63 25.38
CA VAL A 178 2.37 -4.80 24.54
C VAL A 178 3.35 -5.96 24.73
N LYS A 179 4.33 -5.83 25.63
CA LYS A 179 5.41 -6.82 25.86
C LYS A 179 4.92 -8.24 26.19
N ASP A 180 3.74 -8.36 26.79
CA ASP A 180 3.15 -9.63 27.22
C ASP A 180 2.17 -10.19 26.17
N SER A 181 2.00 -9.49 25.03
CA SER A 181 1.11 -9.95 23.95
C SER A 181 1.77 -11.08 23.17
N GLN A 182 1.17 -12.28 23.19
CA GLN A 182 1.70 -13.42 22.42
C GLN A 182 1.59 -13.23 20.91
N VAL A 183 0.64 -12.40 20.46
CA VAL A 183 0.37 -12.10 19.06
C VAL A 183 0.29 -10.59 18.92
N ILE A 184 1.06 -10.05 17.98
CA ILE A 184 1.04 -8.62 17.67
C ILE A 184 0.63 -8.39 16.22
N ARG A 185 0.04 -7.23 15.96
CA ARG A 185 -0.23 -6.73 14.61
C ARG A 185 0.72 -5.61 14.28
N GLN A 186 1.17 -5.57 13.04
CA GLN A 186 2.09 -4.53 12.57
C GLN A 186 1.69 -4.02 11.21
N ILE A 187 1.78 -2.71 10.99
CA ILE A 187 1.53 -2.05 9.71
C ILE A 187 2.85 -1.86 8.96
N ILE A 188 2.82 -2.03 7.64
CA ILE A 188 4.00 -1.75 6.80
C ILE A 188 4.27 -0.23 6.75
N ARG A 189 5.55 0.13 6.74
CA ARG A 189 6.03 1.50 6.69
C ARG A 189 7.29 1.67 5.82
N GLY A 190 7.57 2.91 5.45
CA GLY A 190 8.76 3.30 4.69
C GLY A 190 10.02 3.27 5.55
N GLY A 191 11.20 3.33 4.93
CA GLY A 191 12.49 3.20 5.63
C GLY A 191 12.65 4.16 6.82
N ASP A 192 12.23 5.42 6.66
CA ASP A 192 12.31 6.49 7.66
C ASP A 192 11.06 6.59 8.57
N GLY A 193 10.12 5.65 8.43
CA GLY A 193 8.87 5.63 9.20
C GLY A 193 7.86 6.72 8.81
N THR A 194 8.12 7.51 7.76
CA THR A 194 7.21 8.58 7.35
C THR A 194 6.14 8.12 6.38
N ASP A 195 6.30 6.99 5.71
CA ASP A 195 5.30 6.43 4.80
C ASP A 195 4.60 5.22 5.40
N LEU A 196 3.29 5.06 5.20
CA LEU A 196 2.49 4.01 5.85
C LEU A 196 1.54 3.28 4.91
N GLY A 197 1.38 1.98 5.17
CA GLY A 197 0.39 1.10 4.55
C GLY A 197 0.73 0.66 3.12
N ALA A 198 -0.22 -0.02 2.47
CA ALA A 198 -0.01 -0.66 1.16
C ALA A 198 0.36 0.30 0.03
N MET A 199 0.02 1.57 0.18
CA MET A 199 0.33 2.63 -0.76
C MET A 199 1.54 3.47 -0.33
N GLN A 200 2.12 3.25 0.86
CA GLN A 200 3.19 4.07 1.45
C GLN A 200 2.84 5.57 1.40
N LEU A 201 1.70 5.93 1.98
CA LEU A 201 1.26 7.32 2.00
C LEU A 201 1.96 8.08 3.12
N SER A 202 2.72 9.10 2.72
CA SER A 202 3.54 9.92 3.62
C SER A 202 2.75 10.73 4.65
N ILE A 203 3.13 10.63 5.92
CA ILE A 203 2.69 11.48 7.04
C ILE A 203 3.04 12.96 6.80
N ARG A 204 4.04 13.24 5.97
CA ARG A 204 4.46 14.60 5.65
C ARG A 204 3.44 15.32 4.77
N TRP A 205 2.86 14.61 3.81
CA TRP A 205 2.07 15.21 2.73
C TRP A 205 0.58 14.87 2.81
N HIS A 206 0.22 13.80 3.51
CA HIS A 206 -1.13 13.25 3.52
C HIS A 206 -1.77 13.24 4.93
N ALA A 207 -1.22 13.98 5.88
CA ALA A 207 -1.70 14.04 7.26
C ALA A 207 -3.19 14.39 7.38
N GLU A 208 -3.61 15.55 6.89
CA GLU A 208 -4.97 16.07 7.12
C GLU A 208 -6.05 15.31 6.34
N ASN A 209 -5.73 14.88 5.12
CA ASN A 209 -6.73 14.31 4.21
C ASN A 209 -6.83 12.79 4.27
N TYR A 210 -5.86 12.12 4.87
CA TYR A 210 -5.81 10.66 4.98
C TYR A 210 -5.59 10.20 6.41
N LEU A 211 -4.57 10.67 7.13
CA LEU A 211 -4.27 10.18 8.48
C LEU A 211 -5.28 10.67 9.52
N ALA A 212 -5.66 11.95 9.49
CA ALA A 212 -6.67 12.52 10.37
C ALA A 212 -8.06 11.87 10.23
N LYS A 213 -8.29 11.14 9.14
CA LYS A 213 -9.54 10.42 8.84
C LYS A 213 -9.40 8.90 9.03
N ASP A 214 -8.36 8.47 9.73
CA ASP A 214 -8.05 7.07 9.99
C ASP A 214 -7.95 6.22 8.72
N GLY A 215 -7.52 6.82 7.60
CA GLY A 215 -7.42 6.12 6.33
C GLY A 215 -6.46 4.93 6.38
N HIS A 216 -5.40 5.05 7.18
CA HIS A 216 -4.37 4.02 7.39
C HIS A 216 -4.87 2.79 8.16
N LYS A 217 -6.03 2.85 8.80
CA LYS A 217 -6.66 1.71 9.50
C LYS A 217 -7.47 0.82 8.56
N SER A 218 -7.74 1.27 7.33
CA SER A 218 -8.55 0.53 6.36
C SER A 218 -7.83 0.35 5.04
N LEU A 219 -7.78 -0.90 4.54
CA LEU A 219 -7.17 -1.19 3.25
C LEU A 219 -7.93 -0.49 2.12
N ARG A 220 -9.27 -0.50 2.17
CA ARG A 220 -10.10 0.13 1.13
C ARG A 220 -9.92 1.64 1.13
N LYS A 221 -9.90 2.30 2.29
CA LYS A 221 -9.62 3.75 2.37
C LYS A 221 -8.22 4.09 1.88
N THR A 222 -7.23 3.26 2.21
CA THR A 222 -5.84 3.39 1.74
C THR A 222 -5.78 3.37 0.21
N PHE A 223 -6.42 2.39 -0.43
CA PHE A 223 -6.48 2.33 -1.90
C PHE A 223 -7.29 3.47 -2.50
N ALA A 224 -8.50 3.75 -1.99
CA ALA A 224 -9.32 4.85 -2.51
C ALA A 224 -8.56 6.18 -2.53
N TYR A 225 -7.83 6.49 -1.45
CA TYR A 225 -7.02 7.70 -1.37
C TYR A 225 -5.79 7.64 -2.30
N GLY A 226 -4.99 6.58 -2.22
CA GLY A 226 -3.75 6.45 -3.00
C GLY A 226 -4.00 6.40 -4.51
N LEU A 227 -5.04 5.68 -4.95
CA LEU A 227 -5.45 5.60 -6.35
C LEU A 227 -6.01 6.94 -6.84
N ASN A 228 -6.74 7.68 -5.99
CA ASN A 228 -7.13 9.04 -6.32
C ASN A 228 -5.91 9.95 -6.54
N TYR A 229 -4.89 9.82 -5.70
CA TYR A 229 -3.65 10.58 -5.85
C TYR A 229 -2.88 10.19 -7.12
N LEU A 230 -2.83 8.90 -7.47
CA LEU A 230 -2.30 8.44 -8.76
C LEU A 230 -3.07 9.03 -9.93
N MET A 231 -4.41 9.03 -9.88
CA MET A 231 -5.25 9.56 -10.96
C MET A 231 -5.05 11.07 -11.18
N GLN A 232 -4.77 11.84 -10.11
CA GLN A 232 -4.40 13.26 -10.25
C GLN A 232 -3.09 13.46 -11.02
N GLY A 233 -2.20 12.47 -11.00
CA GLY A 233 -1.00 12.44 -11.83
C GLY A 233 -1.27 11.93 -13.24
N PHE A 234 -2.01 10.84 -13.33
CA PHE A 234 -2.29 10.11 -14.56
C PHE A 234 -3.11 10.94 -15.55
N LYS A 235 -4.24 11.49 -15.08
CA LYS A 235 -5.22 12.20 -15.92
C LYS A 235 -4.57 13.36 -16.69
N PRO A 236 -3.83 14.29 -16.06
CA PRO A 236 -3.19 15.37 -16.81
C PRO A 236 -2.17 14.90 -17.86
N LEU A 237 -1.46 13.78 -17.64
CA LEU A 237 -0.48 13.26 -18.59
C LEU A 237 -1.14 12.76 -19.89
N ILE A 238 -2.33 12.17 -19.80
CA ILE A 238 -3.05 11.66 -20.97
C ILE A 238 -3.83 12.76 -21.69
N TYR A 239 -4.55 13.64 -20.97
CA TYR A 239 -5.39 14.65 -21.61
C TYR A 239 -4.59 15.82 -22.17
N ASN A 240 -3.45 16.16 -21.56
CA ASN A 240 -2.59 17.25 -22.05
C ASN A 240 -1.42 16.74 -22.90
N PHE A 241 -1.42 15.47 -23.31
CA PHE A 241 -0.32 14.89 -24.10
C PHE A 241 -0.06 15.67 -25.41
N LYS A 242 -1.12 16.14 -26.06
CA LYS A 242 -1.06 16.92 -27.31
C LYS A 242 -0.98 18.44 -27.09
N SER A 243 -0.75 18.90 -25.85
CA SER A 243 -0.60 20.32 -25.55
C SER A 243 0.59 20.92 -26.32
N THR A 244 0.39 22.11 -26.90
CA THR A 244 1.43 22.91 -27.57
C THR A 244 2.27 23.77 -26.61
N SER A 245 1.94 23.76 -25.31
CA SER A 245 2.76 24.40 -24.29
C SER A 245 4.11 23.69 -24.17
N LYS A 246 5.21 24.43 -24.33
CA LYS A 246 6.59 23.93 -24.16
C LYS A 246 6.79 23.19 -22.84
N VAL A 247 6.17 23.67 -21.76
CA VAL A 247 6.23 23.03 -20.43
C VAL A 247 5.63 21.62 -20.47
N TRP A 248 4.50 21.47 -21.15
CA TRP A 248 3.85 20.17 -21.30
C TRP A 248 4.57 19.26 -22.28
N GLU A 249 5.08 19.79 -23.38
CA GLU A 249 5.88 19.03 -24.35
C GLU A 249 7.09 18.36 -23.69
N GLU A 250 7.84 19.11 -22.87
CA GLU A 250 8.96 18.56 -22.10
C GLU A 250 8.51 17.57 -21.04
N ARG A 251 7.39 17.85 -20.36
CA ARG A 251 6.86 16.99 -19.29
C ARG A 251 6.46 15.60 -19.78
N VAL A 252 5.96 15.50 -21.02
CA VAL A 252 5.46 14.23 -21.59
C VAL A 252 6.41 13.62 -22.62
N LYS A 253 7.61 14.20 -22.83
CA LYS A 253 8.54 13.76 -23.89
C LYS A 253 8.90 12.27 -23.80
N CYS A 254 9.08 11.76 -22.59
CA CYS A 254 9.39 10.35 -22.33
C CYS A 254 8.17 9.42 -22.47
N LEU A 255 6.97 9.97 -22.62
CA LEU A 255 5.73 9.21 -22.78
C LEU A 255 5.36 9.03 -24.26
N ARG A 256 6.21 9.51 -25.18
CA ARG A 256 5.95 9.52 -26.62
C ARG A 256 6.45 8.21 -27.25
N LYS A 257 5.55 7.51 -27.93
CA LYS A 257 5.88 6.45 -28.88
C LYS A 257 5.94 7.05 -30.28
N LEU A 258 7.04 6.84 -31.00
CA LEU A 258 7.11 7.25 -32.41
C LEU A 258 6.18 6.36 -33.24
N GLU A 259 5.19 6.96 -33.89
CA GLU A 259 4.22 6.26 -34.72
C GLU A 259 4.64 6.32 -36.20
N LYS A 260 4.99 7.51 -36.69
CA LYS A 260 5.48 7.71 -38.05
C LYS A 260 6.82 8.42 -38.04
N TRP A 261 7.84 7.73 -38.54
CA TRP A 261 9.15 8.32 -38.73
C TRP A 261 9.16 9.28 -39.92
N HIS A 262 9.94 10.36 -39.78
CA HIS A 262 10.23 11.31 -40.85
C HIS A 262 11.61 11.93 -40.62
N VAL A 263 12.32 12.26 -41.71
CA VAL A 263 13.65 12.92 -41.68
C VAL A 263 13.57 14.23 -40.90
N PHE A 264 12.65 15.13 -41.27
CA PHE A 264 12.32 16.32 -40.47
C PHE A 264 11.57 15.97 -39.18
N ALA A 265 12.15 16.34 -38.04
CA ALA A 265 11.57 16.09 -36.71
C ALA A 265 10.17 16.70 -36.53
N SER A 266 9.90 17.85 -37.15
CA SER A 266 8.60 18.54 -37.11
C SER A 266 7.46 17.77 -37.79
N LYS A 267 7.79 16.79 -38.64
CA LYS A 267 6.80 15.95 -39.36
C LYS A 267 6.62 14.56 -38.74
N ARG A 268 7.30 14.27 -37.63
CA ARG A 268 7.14 13.00 -36.91
C ARG A 268 5.83 13.02 -36.13
N THR A 269 5.08 11.92 -36.16
CA THR A 269 3.89 11.76 -35.33
C THR A 269 4.19 10.87 -34.14
N TYR A 270 3.63 11.25 -33.00
CA TYR A 270 3.79 10.52 -31.75
C TYR A 270 2.43 10.16 -31.17
N THR A 271 2.35 8.95 -30.64
CA THR A 271 1.24 8.46 -29.84
C THR A 271 1.68 8.28 -28.39
N ILE A 272 0.72 8.06 -27.50
CA ILE A 272 1.01 7.82 -26.09
C ILE A 272 1.56 6.39 -25.94
N ASP A 273 2.75 6.27 -25.34
CA ASP A 273 3.22 5.00 -24.79
C ASP A 273 2.64 4.82 -23.38
N TYR A 274 1.59 4.02 -23.27
CA TYR A 274 0.92 3.80 -22.00
C TYR A 274 1.77 3.04 -20.96
N LYS A 275 2.74 2.21 -21.36
CA LYS A 275 3.71 1.62 -20.42
C LYS A 275 4.59 2.73 -19.82
N SER A 276 5.00 3.69 -20.64
CA SER A 276 5.70 4.88 -20.16
C SER A 276 4.81 5.80 -19.32
N VAL A 277 3.50 5.90 -19.58
CA VAL A 277 2.56 6.65 -18.71
C VAL A 277 2.46 6.05 -17.32
N VAL A 278 2.39 4.71 -17.18
CA VAL A 278 2.43 4.02 -15.88
C VAL A 278 3.66 4.48 -15.09
N ARG A 279 4.83 4.34 -15.70
CA ARG A 279 6.12 4.73 -15.12
C ARG A 279 6.18 6.22 -14.78
N GLY A 280 5.79 7.09 -15.72
CA GLY A 280 5.84 8.54 -15.57
C GLY A 280 4.87 9.08 -14.52
N THR A 281 3.69 8.47 -14.38
CA THR A 281 2.70 8.84 -13.35
C THR A 281 3.27 8.60 -11.95
N TRP A 282 3.86 7.43 -11.75
CA TRP A 282 4.54 7.10 -10.50
C TRP A 282 5.73 8.05 -10.26
N ALA A 283 6.60 8.21 -11.24
CA ALA A 283 7.80 9.04 -11.13
C ALA A 283 7.50 10.50 -10.81
N GLY A 284 6.51 11.09 -11.48
CA GLY A 284 6.12 12.49 -11.34
C GLY A 284 5.30 12.73 -10.08
N LYS A 285 3.98 12.58 -10.19
CA LYS A 285 3.06 13.00 -9.13
C LYS A 285 3.20 12.15 -7.87
N TYR A 286 3.31 10.83 -8.01
CA TYR A 286 3.25 9.93 -6.86
C TYR A 286 4.51 10.01 -6.00
N ASN A 287 5.66 9.61 -6.56
CA ASN A 287 6.92 9.50 -5.82
C ASN A 287 7.59 10.86 -5.56
N SER A 288 7.37 11.88 -6.40
CA SER A 288 8.02 13.18 -6.23
C SER A 288 7.09 14.32 -5.80
N GLY A 289 5.77 14.10 -5.81
CA GLY A 289 4.78 15.15 -5.59
C GLY A 289 4.59 16.13 -6.76
N ASN A 290 5.39 16.01 -7.83
CA ASN A 290 5.51 17.03 -8.87
C ASN A 290 5.41 16.45 -10.29
N LEU A 291 4.40 16.88 -11.04
CA LEU A 291 4.20 16.51 -12.44
C LEU A 291 5.37 16.87 -13.37
N ASN A 292 6.14 17.92 -13.08
CA ASN A 292 7.34 18.28 -13.86
C ASN A 292 8.45 17.22 -13.81
N LYS A 293 8.40 16.32 -12.82
CA LYS A 293 9.38 15.24 -12.64
C LYS A 293 8.95 13.93 -13.30
N THR A 294 7.89 13.93 -14.12
CA THR A 294 7.38 12.76 -14.85
C THR A 294 8.49 12.03 -15.62
N CYS A 295 9.35 12.75 -16.32
CA CYS A 295 10.42 12.16 -17.11
C CYS A 295 11.77 12.06 -16.40
N ARG A 296 11.87 12.35 -15.08
CA ARG A 296 13.16 12.46 -14.39
C ARG A 296 14.02 11.20 -14.47
N PHE A 297 13.43 10.02 -14.55
CA PHE A 297 14.20 8.77 -14.59
C PHE A 297 14.61 8.37 -16.01
N ALA A 298 13.87 8.84 -17.02
CA ALA A 298 14.16 8.61 -18.43
C ALA A 298 15.10 9.67 -19.02
N ASP A 299 15.14 10.87 -18.44
CA ASP A 299 16.03 11.95 -18.87
C ASP A 299 17.48 11.63 -18.51
N SER A 300 18.33 11.50 -19.53
CA SER A 300 19.75 11.17 -19.37
C SER A 300 20.56 12.21 -18.62
N SER A 301 20.06 13.44 -18.53
CA SER A 301 20.69 14.55 -17.80
C SER A 301 20.24 14.65 -16.35
N SER A 302 19.24 13.88 -15.94
CA SER A 302 18.72 13.95 -14.57
C SER A 302 19.68 13.30 -13.57
N PRO A 303 19.87 13.89 -12.38
CA PRO A 303 20.59 13.23 -11.28
C PRO A 303 19.88 11.97 -10.76
N TYR A 304 18.65 11.72 -11.21
CA TYR A 304 17.88 10.53 -10.84
C TYR A 304 17.84 9.48 -11.95
N LYS A 305 18.52 9.67 -13.08
CA LYS A 305 18.47 8.75 -14.24
C LYS A 305 18.60 7.29 -13.80
N GLY A 306 17.63 6.45 -14.17
CA GLY A 306 17.63 5.02 -13.85
C GLY A 306 17.31 4.66 -12.39
N HIS A 307 17.02 5.62 -11.49
CA HIS A 307 16.66 5.32 -10.10
C HIS A 307 15.27 4.68 -9.92
N ASP A 308 14.69 4.17 -11.00
CA ASP A 308 13.42 3.44 -11.03
C ASP A 308 13.55 2.01 -11.51
N GLU A 309 14.75 1.45 -11.53
CA GLU A 309 14.99 0.03 -11.79
C GLU A 309 14.11 -0.89 -10.93
N GLY A 310 13.90 -0.55 -9.64
CA GLY A 310 13.00 -1.29 -8.76
C GLY A 310 11.55 -1.28 -9.25
N PHE A 311 11.06 -0.11 -9.67
CA PHE A 311 9.71 0.03 -10.23
C PHE A 311 9.57 -0.75 -11.53
N LEU A 312 10.57 -0.69 -12.42
CA LEU A 312 10.56 -1.44 -13.68
C LEU A 312 10.52 -2.95 -13.43
N LYS A 313 11.35 -3.47 -12.52
CA LYS A 313 11.32 -4.89 -12.13
C LYS A 313 9.94 -5.31 -11.61
N ASN A 314 9.31 -4.48 -10.78
CA ASN A 314 7.98 -4.78 -10.26
C ASN A 314 6.88 -4.65 -11.31
N LEU A 315 6.99 -3.69 -12.24
CA LEU A 315 6.09 -3.59 -13.40
C LEU A 315 6.23 -4.82 -14.29
N ASP A 316 7.45 -5.26 -14.58
CA ASP A 316 7.66 -6.44 -15.41
C ASP A 316 7.12 -7.72 -14.72
N LYS A 317 7.25 -7.85 -13.38
CA LYS A 317 6.58 -8.92 -12.61
C LYS A 317 5.05 -8.88 -12.73
N VAL A 318 4.44 -7.69 -12.62
CA VAL A 318 2.99 -7.50 -12.79
C VAL A 318 2.56 -7.91 -14.20
N LEU A 319 3.35 -7.51 -15.21
CA LEU A 319 3.10 -7.86 -16.60
C LEU A 319 3.31 -9.36 -16.85
N ASP A 320 4.15 -10.04 -16.10
CA ASP A 320 4.46 -11.47 -16.29
C ASP A 320 3.59 -12.41 -15.46
N ILE A 321 2.48 -11.93 -14.90
CA ILE A 321 1.61 -12.70 -13.99
C ILE A 321 1.28 -14.11 -14.47
N GLU A 322 0.96 -14.28 -15.75
CA GLU A 322 0.58 -15.54 -16.40
C GLU A 322 1.64 -16.64 -16.23
N ASN A 323 2.91 -16.26 -16.07
CA ASN A 323 4.03 -17.17 -15.89
C ASN A 323 4.47 -17.32 -14.41
N LEU A 324 3.75 -16.69 -13.47
CA LEU A 324 4.06 -16.70 -12.05
C LEU A 324 3.00 -17.47 -11.27
N ASP A 325 3.39 -18.46 -10.46
CA ASP A 325 2.46 -19.14 -9.56
C ASP A 325 2.04 -18.25 -8.38
N LYS A 326 2.98 -17.43 -7.89
CA LYS A 326 2.81 -16.55 -6.73
C LYS A 326 3.21 -15.13 -7.07
N ILE A 327 2.55 -14.16 -6.44
CA ILE A 327 2.88 -12.74 -6.57
C ILE A 327 3.44 -12.16 -5.27
N GLY A 328 4.44 -11.29 -5.41
CA GLY A 328 5.10 -10.62 -4.29
C GLY A 328 6.57 -10.31 -4.58
N VAL A 329 7.25 -9.76 -3.57
CA VAL A 329 8.68 -9.39 -3.68
C VAL A 329 9.58 -10.52 -3.21
N PHE A 330 9.24 -11.16 -2.09
CA PHE A 330 10.01 -12.26 -1.50
C PHE A 330 9.18 -13.55 -1.51
N ASP A 331 9.80 -14.72 -1.69
CA ASP A 331 9.08 -16.01 -1.67
C ASP A 331 8.32 -16.20 -0.35
N SER A 332 8.93 -15.76 0.76
CA SER A 332 8.34 -15.82 2.10
C SER A 332 7.12 -14.91 2.29
N THR A 333 6.91 -13.91 1.44
CA THR A 333 5.76 -13.01 1.49
C THR A 333 4.84 -13.14 0.29
N SER A 334 5.27 -13.87 -0.75
CA SER A 334 4.51 -14.06 -1.97
C SER A 334 3.37 -15.02 -1.74
N PHE A 335 2.29 -14.83 -2.49
CA PHE A 335 1.04 -15.57 -2.30
C PHE A 335 0.40 -15.95 -3.62
N GLU A 336 -0.32 -17.07 -3.60
CA GLU A 336 -1.26 -17.44 -4.65
C GLU A 336 -2.53 -16.58 -4.52
N LEU A 337 -3.31 -16.56 -5.59
CA LEU A 337 -4.65 -15.98 -5.61
C LEU A 337 -5.69 -17.09 -5.77
N ASP A 338 -6.90 -16.85 -5.28
CA ASP A 338 -8.06 -17.63 -5.71
C ASP A 338 -8.35 -17.41 -7.20
N GLU A 339 -9.13 -18.32 -7.78
CA GLU A 339 -9.38 -18.35 -9.22
C GLU A 339 -9.97 -17.03 -9.74
N ALA A 340 -10.95 -16.46 -9.03
CA ALA A 340 -11.61 -15.23 -9.43
C ALA A 340 -10.64 -14.02 -9.40
N SER A 341 -9.87 -13.87 -8.31
CA SER A 341 -8.91 -12.77 -8.18
C SER A 341 -7.75 -12.92 -9.17
N ARG A 342 -7.31 -14.16 -9.42
CA ARG A 342 -6.28 -14.49 -10.40
C ARG A 342 -6.74 -14.14 -11.82
N GLY A 343 -7.91 -14.66 -12.22
CA GLY A 343 -8.47 -14.44 -13.55
C GLY A 343 -8.72 -12.96 -13.83
N ALA A 344 -9.22 -12.21 -12.85
CA ALA A 344 -9.39 -10.76 -12.98
C ALA A 344 -8.05 -10.02 -13.16
N TYR A 345 -7.03 -10.40 -12.39
CA TYR A 345 -5.69 -9.81 -12.49
C TYR A 345 -5.07 -10.09 -13.87
N GLU A 346 -5.09 -11.35 -14.30
CA GLU A 346 -4.58 -11.76 -15.62
C GLU A 346 -5.34 -11.07 -16.75
N GLN A 347 -6.66 -10.94 -16.66
CA GLN A 347 -7.45 -10.26 -17.68
C GLN A 347 -7.11 -8.76 -17.77
N VAL A 348 -6.85 -8.07 -16.66
CA VAL A 348 -6.36 -6.68 -16.68
C VAL A 348 -5.04 -6.57 -17.45
N ILE A 349 -4.11 -7.48 -17.20
CA ILE A 349 -2.78 -7.45 -17.82
C ILE A 349 -2.83 -7.86 -19.29
N SER A 350 -3.62 -8.88 -19.63
CA SER A 350 -3.87 -9.28 -21.02
C SER A 350 -4.49 -8.12 -21.83
N ASN A 351 -5.54 -7.48 -21.30
CA ASN A 351 -6.15 -6.31 -21.92
C ASN A 351 -5.16 -5.15 -22.11
N PHE A 352 -4.24 -4.95 -21.16
CA PHE A 352 -3.20 -3.93 -21.27
C PHE A 352 -2.18 -4.25 -22.38
N LYS A 353 -1.71 -5.50 -22.46
CA LYS A 353 -0.75 -5.95 -23.48
C LYS A 353 -1.34 -5.95 -24.89
N ASN A 354 -2.58 -6.41 -25.02
CA ASN A 354 -3.24 -6.65 -26.29
C ASN A 354 -4.13 -5.47 -26.74
N GLU A 355 -4.24 -4.43 -25.90
CA GLU A 355 -5.10 -3.25 -26.14
C GLU A 355 -6.59 -3.61 -26.26
N GLU A 356 -7.03 -4.62 -25.53
CA GLU A 356 -8.40 -5.17 -25.54
C GLU A 356 -9.27 -4.64 -24.39
N ASN A 357 -10.57 -4.98 -24.42
CA ASN A 357 -11.53 -4.65 -23.38
C ASN A 357 -12.39 -5.86 -22.98
N ASN A 358 -11.78 -7.03 -22.81
CA ASN A 358 -12.49 -8.18 -22.26
C ASN A 358 -12.68 -7.98 -20.75
N ARG A 359 -13.92 -8.09 -20.25
CA ARG A 359 -14.22 -7.74 -18.85
C ARG A 359 -14.86 -8.88 -18.05
N ASP A 360 -15.04 -10.06 -18.64
CA ASP A 360 -15.79 -11.16 -18.00
C ASP A 360 -15.22 -11.54 -16.63
N LYS A 361 -13.90 -11.70 -16.52
CA LYS A 361 -13.21 -12.04 -15.26
C LYS A 361 -13.07 -10.87 -14.32
N ILE A 362 -12.90 -9.66 -14.85
CA ILE A 362 -12.86 -8.45 -14.04
C ILE A 362 -14.22 -8.26 -13.33
N GLU A 363 -15.34 -8.43 -14.03
CA GLU A 363 -16.68 -8.22 -13.47
C GLU A 363 -17.05 -9.24 -12.37
N GLU A 364 -16.49 -10.45 -12.38
CA GLU A 364 -16.68 -11.44 -11.31
C GLU A 364 -16.27 -10.91 -9.92
N ILE A 365 -15.31 -9.98 -9.86
CA ILE A 365 -14.81 -9.41 -8.60
C ILE A 365 -15.23 -7.95 -8.38
N LEU A 366 -15.78 -7.27 -9.39
CA LEU A 366 -16.26 -5.89 -9.24
C LEU A 366 -17.62 -5.81 -8.53
N ASN A 367 -18.43 -6.87 -8.67
CA ASN A 367 -19.73 -7.01 -8.03
C ASN A 367 -19.65 -7.38 -6.53
#